data_AF-E9DA00-F1
#
_entry.id   AF-E9DA00-F1
#
_cell.length_a   1.000
_cell.length_b   1.000
_cell.length_c   1.000
_cell.angle_alpha   90.00
_cell.angle_beta   90.00
_cell.angle_gamma   90.00
#
_symmetry.space_group_name_H-M   'P 1'
#
loop_
_entity.id
_entity.type
_entity.pdbx_description
1 polymer ?
#
loop_
_entity_poly.entity_id
_entity_poly.type
_entity_poly.pdbx_seq_one_letter_code
_entity_poly.pdbx_strand_id
1 'polypeptide(L)'
;MAGRSNLPPLTTAPENQGLVITRDSGVNLDGHFFNSLTAAMECIDSQAPPRRYGLQVELMNALMRVTDVVTDLVAHFYQYVEKSRDWQHVTYANFEADFHDARKVTLDVERRRIDMQKIKDRLVATWGIDRIDAIWPKVESLWAAQKLRHTLNIYKDWDKFANNINSAVLRRLEATGAGHHRSLATLPGDYTTADKEVDRICELPSRDALRR
;
A
#
# COMPACT_ATOMS: atom_id res chain seq x y z
N MET A 1 -24.46 -13.35 34.35
CA MET A 1 -24.22 -12.21 33.44
C MET A 1 -22.72 -12.06 33.24
N ALA A 2 -22.24 -12.22 32.00
CA ALA A 2 -20.96 -11.73 31.53
C ALA A 2 -21.06 -11.66 30.00
N GLY A 3 -20.92 -10.45 29.46
CA GLY A 3 -21.19 -10.14 28.05
C GLY A 3 -20.19 -10.79 27.11
N ARG A 4 -20.71 -11.44 26.06
CA ARG A 4 -19.92 -11.87 24.91
C ARG A 4 -19.51 -10.62 24.12
N SER A 5 -18.21 -10.45 23.92
CA SER A 5 -17.66 -9.42 23.03
C SER A 5 -18.10 -9.70 21.59
N ASN A 6 -18.83 -8.77 20.98
CA ASN A 6 -19.17 -8.76 19.55
C ASN A 6 -18.11 -7.99 18.77
N LEU A 7 -16.87 -8.45 18.80
CA LEU A 7 -15.86 -8.00 17.85
C LEU A 7 -15.68 -9.09 16.78
N PRO A 8 -15.68 -8.74 15.48
CA PRO A 8 -15.36 -9.70 14.45
C PRO A 8 -13.92 -10.20 14.65
N PRO A 9 -13.63 -11.47 14.34
CA PRO A 9 -12.26 -11.97 14.35
C PRO A 9 -11.43 -11.11 13.39
N LEU A 10 -10.26 -10.68 13.86
CA LEU A 10 -9.23 -10.09 13.00
C LEU A 10 -8.95 -11.11 11.90
N THR A 11 -9.42 -10.82 10.69
CA THR A 11 -9.09 -11.56 9.49
C THR A 11 -7.57 -11.60 9.37
N THR A 12 -7.05 -12.82 9.27
CA THR A 12 -5.69 -13.09 8.84
C THR A 12 -5.43 -12.27 7.57
N ALA A 13 -4.38 -11.45 7.61
CA ALA A 13 -3.83 -10.78 6.45
C ALA A 13 -3.71 -11.80 5.29
N PRO A 14 -3.92 -11.38 4.03
CA PRO A 14 -3.79 -12.29 2.90
C PRO A 14 -2.42 -12.94 2.97
N GLU A 15 -2.40 -14.25 2.72
CA GLU A 15 -1.23 -15.10 2.68
C GLU A 15 -0.02 -14.34 2.14
N ASN A 16 1.09 -14.39 2.88
CA ASN A 16 2.40 -13.94 2.44
C ASN A 16 2.81 -14.73 1.19
N GLN A 17 2.26 -14.37 0.02
CA GLN A 17 2.83 -14.75 -1.26
C GLN A 17 4.20 -14.10 -1.28
N GLY A 18 5.22 -14.95 -1.08
CA GLY A 18 6.58 -14.58 -0.70
C GLY A 18 7.00 -13.26 -1.31
N LEU A 19 7.27 -12.27 -0.46
CA LEU A 19 7.67 -10.94 -0.87
C LEU A 19 8.93 -11.07 -1.75
N VAL A 20 8.71 -10.98 -3.07
CA VAL A 20 9.72 -11.30 -4.07
C VAL A 20 10.70 -10.14 -4.15
N ILE A 21 11.96 -10.44 -3.85
CA ILE A 21 13.09 -9.57 -4.17
C ILE A 21 13.36 -9.82 -5.67
N THR A 22 13.19 -8.80 -6.52
CA THR A 22 13.25 -8.96 -7.98
C THR A 22 14.59 -9.53 -8.47
N ARG A 23 14.60 -10.17 -9.65
CA ARG A 23 15.68 -11.03 -10.19
C ARG A 23 17.06 -10.36 -10.30
N ASP A 24 17.12 -9.02 -10.34
CA ASP A 24 18.36 -8.22 -10.39
C ASP A 24 18.79 -7.68 -9.00
N SER A 25 18.04 -8.02 -7.94
CA SER A 25 18.14 -7.42 -6.60
C SER A 25 18.23 -8.43 -5.46
N GLY A 26 18.40 -9.74 -5.76
CA GLY A 26 18.39 -10.76 -4.70
C GLY A 26 19.45 -10.51 -3.64
N VAL A 27 19.12 -10.85 -2.40
CA VAL A 27 20.00 -10.57 -1.26
C VAL A 27 20.95 -11.76 -1.09
N ASN A 28 22.25 -11.47 -1.09
CA ASN A 28 23.26 -12.43 -0.71
C ASN A 28 23.43 -12.37 0.81
N LEU A 29 23.21 -13.51 1.47
CA LEU A 29 23.45 -13.73 2.89
C LEU A 29 24.37 -14.93 3.03
N ASP A 30 25.56 -14.72 3.59
CA ASP A 30 26.51 -15.82 3.86
C ASP A 30 26.85 -16.67 2.62
N GLY A 31 26.88 -16.06 1.43
CA GLY A 31 27.15 -16.74 0.16
C GLY A 31 25.92 -17.37 -0.51
N HIS A 32 24.72 -17.25 0.07
CA HIS A 32 23.47 -17.75 -0.46
C HIS A 32 22.58 -16.62 -0.98
N PHE A 33 22.02 -16.81 -2.19
CA PHE A 33 21.18 -15.80 -2.84
C PHE A 33 19.69 -16.09 -2.60
N PHE A 34 18.97 -15.09 -2.07
CA PHE A 34 17.55 -15.19 -1.76
C PHE A 34 16.72 -14.23 -2.60
N ASN A 35 15.67 -14.76 -3.22
CA ASN A 35 14.67 -13.99 -3.97
C ASN A 35 13.36 -13.77 -3.17
N SER A 36 13.33 -14.17 -1.90
CA SER A 36 12.17 -14.05 -1.02
C SER A 36 12.65 -13.66 0.38
N LEU A 37 12.06 -12.61 0.94
CA LEU A 37 12.36 -12.18 2.31
C LEU A 37 12.04 -13.29 3.33
N THR A 38 10.95 -14.02 3.12
CA THR A 38 10.56 -15.14 3.99
C THR A 38 11.61 -16.25 3.98
N ALA A 39 12.12 -16.62 2.80
CA ALA A 39 13.15 -17.64 2.69
C ALA A 39 14.47 -17.22 3.37
N ALA A 40 14.81 -15.92 3.30
CA ALA A 40 15.97 -15.37 4.00
C ALA A 40 15.79 -15.40 5.53
N MET A 41 14.59 -15.07 6.03
CA MET A 41 14.27 -15.18 7.46
C MET A 41 14.32 -16.64 7.96
N GLU A 42 13.75 -17.58 7.22
CA GLU A 42 13.81 -19.02 7.55
C GLU A 42 15.25 -19.53 7.60
N CYS A 43 16.11 -19.04 6.70
CA CYS A 43 17.53 -19.34 6.74
C CYS A 43 18.17 -18.82 8.04
N ILE A 44 17.89 -17.57 8.44
CA ILE A 44 18.39 -16.99 9.70
C ILE A 44 17.89 -17.81 10.91
N ASP A 45 16.61 -18.16 10.94
CA ASP A 45 16.01 -18.95 12.03
C ASP A 45 16.64 -20.35 12.16
N SER A 46 17.15 -20.91 11.07
CA SER A 46 17.87 -22.20 11.08
C SER A 46 19.29 -22.13 11.66
N GLN A 47 19.86 -20.93 11.83
CA GLN A 47 21.21 -20.72 12.36
C GLN A 47 21.23 -20.74 13.89
N ALA A 48 22.42 -20.95 14.46
CA ALA A 48 22.63 -20.86 15.91
C ALA A 48 22.36 -19.43 16.42
N PRO A 49 21.72 -19.25 17.60
CA PRO A 49 21.32 -17.93 18.12
C PRO A 49 22.43 -16.84 18.09
N PRO A 50 23.69 -17.14 18.44
CA PRO A 50 24.76 -16.13 18.42
C PRO A 50 25.06 -15.56 17.02
N ARG A 51 24.68 -16.28 15.96
CA ARG A 51 24.95 -15.90 14.57
C ARG A 51 23.81 -15.08 13.94
N ARG A 52 22.60 -15.16 14.51
CA ARG A 52 21.38 -14.64 13.89
C ARG A 52 21.40 -13.13 13.75
N TYR A 53 21.79 -12.40 14.79
CA TYR A 53 21.80 -10.94 14.75
C TYR A 53 22.78 -10.36 13.71
N GLY A 54 23.97 -10.96 13.56
CA GLY A 54 24.91 -10.56 12.52
C GLY A 54 24.31 -10.70 11.11
N LEU A 55 23.65 -11.83 10.84
CA LEU A 55 22.93 -12.05 9.59
C LEU A 55 21.72 -11.12 9.43
N GLN A 56 21.07 -10.75 10.52
CA GLN A 56 19.96 -9.81 10.49
C GLN A 56 20.43 -8.40 10.08
N VAL A 57 21.56 -7.93 10.63
CA VAL A 57 22.19 -6.66 10.23
C VAL A 57 22.60 -6.70 8.75
N GLU A 58 23.18 -7.80 8.28
CA GLU A 58 23.58 -7.98 6.89
C GLU A 58 22.38 -7.91 5.93
N LEU A 59 21.29 -8.61 6.23
CA LEU A 59 20.06 -8.59 5.45
C LEU A 59 19.43 -7.20 5.42
N MET A 60 19.38 -6.50 6.56
CA MET A 60 18.83 -5.14 6.62
C MET A 60 19.61 -4.18 5.72
N ASN A 61 20.94 -4.22 5.81
CA ASN A 61 21.80 -3.40 4.98
C ASN A 61 21.63 -3.68 3.49
N ALA A 62 21.43 -4.94 3.12
CA ALA A 62 21.15 -5.32 1.74
C ALA A 62 19.79 -4.79 1.26
N LEU A 63 18.73 -4.92 2.09
CA LEU A 63 17.40 -4.39 1.77
C LEU A 63 17.42 -2.87 1.59
N MET A 64 18.12 -2.14 2.46
CA MET A 64 18.25 -0.68 2.37
C MET A 64 18.95 -0.19 1.09
N ARG A 65 19.69 -1.05 0.39
CA ARG A 65 20.40 -0.72 -0.86
C ARG A 65 19.55 -0.89 -2.12
N VAL A 66 18.38 -1.53 -2.05
CA VAL A 66 17.52 -1.82 -3.20
C VAL A 66 16.39 -0.80 -3.27
N THR A 67 16.25 -0.06 -4.38
CA THR A 67 15.64 1.28 -4.36
C THR A 67 14.12 1.41 -4.51
N ASP A 68 13.34 0.44 -5.01
CA ASP A 68 11.94 0.79 -5.43
C ASP A 68 10.80 -0.10 -4.89
N VAL A 69 11.08 -1.23 -4.21
CA VAL A 69 10.04 -2.17 -3.71
C VAL A 69 10.10 -2.34 -2.17
N VAL A 70 11.00 -1.64 -1.50
CA VAL A 70 11.64 -2.18 -0.29
C VAL A 70 11.17 -1.54 1.02
N THR A 71 10.33 -0.51 1.01
CA THR A 71 9.90 0.13 2.27
C THR A 71 9.02 -0.78 3.14
N ASP A 72 8.08 -1.52 2.55
CA ASP A 72 7.27 -2.49 3.30
C ASP A 72 8.09 -3.73 3.71
N LEU A 73 9.03 -4.17 2.86
CA LEU A 73 10.01 -5.23 3.15
C LEU A 73 10.88 -4.88 4.36
N VAL A 74 11.48 -3.68 4.36
CA VAL A 74 12.32 -3.17 5.44
C VAL A 74 11.51 -3.02 6.72
N ALA A 75 10.32 -2.44 6.64
CA ALA A 75 9.44 -2.32 7.79
C ALA A 75 9.08 -3.69 8.37
N HIS A 76 8.76 -4.65 7.51
CA HIS A 76 8.43 -6.01 7.92
C HIS A 76 9.63 -6.72 8.57
N PHE A 77 10.81 -6.60 7.96
CA PHE A 77 12.02 -7.22 8.47
C PHE A 77 12.49 -6.60 9.78
N TYR A 78 12.42 -5.27 9.93
CA TYR A 78 12.77 -4.58 11.18
C TYR A 78 11.88 -5.06 12.34
N GLN A 79 10.57 -5.17 12.10
CA GLN A 79 9.63 -5.70 13.11
C GLN A 79 9.93 -7.16 13.48
N TYR A 80 10.38 -7.98 12.53
CA TYR A 80 10.83 -9.34 12.79
C TYR A 80 12.07 -9.34 13.72
N VAL A 81 13.10 -8.55 13.39
CA VAL A 81 14.32 -8.46 14.20
C VAL A 81 14.02 -7.99 15.62
N GLU A 82 13.23 -6.92 15.77
CA GLU A 82 12.83 -6.39 17.07
C GLU A 82 12.12 -7.44 17.94
N LYS A 83 11.21 -8.23 17.34
CA LYS A 83 10.45 -9.30 18.02
C LYS A 83 11.26 -10.54 18.31
N SER A 84 12.24 -10.89 17.47
CA SER A 84 13.08 -12.09 17.61
C SER A 84 13.87 -12.09 18.92
N ARG A 85 14.19 -10.90 19.44
CA ARG A 85 15.08 -10.69 20.59
C ARG A 85 16.50 -11.23 20.40
N ASP A 86 16.89 -11.61 19.18
CA ASP A 86 18.25 -12.06 18.89
C ASP A 86 19.28 -10.96 19.20
N TRP A 87 18.88 -9.69 19.13
CA TRP A 87 19.67 -8.50 19.48
C TRP A 87 20.03 -8.37 20.97
N GLN A 88 19.53 -9.21 21.87
CA GLN A 88 19.76 -9.06 23.32
C GLN A 88 21.22 -9.15 23.78
N HIS A 89 22.14 -9.63 22.94
CA HIS A 89 23.58 -9.63 23.22
C HIS A 89 24.26 -8.30 22.91
N VAL A 90 23.57 -7.36 22.24
CA VAL A 90 23.98 -5.96 22.13
C VAL A 90 23.08 -5.08 22.99
N THR A 91 23.54 -3.86 23.29
CA THR A 91 22.68 -2.88 23.98
C THR A 91 21.56 -2.42 23.06
N TYR A 92 20.41 -2.04 23.63
CA TYR A 92 19.31 -1.47 22.85
C TYR A 92 19.75 -0.22 22.06
N ALA A 93 20.65 0.59 22.61
CA ALA A 93 21.20 1.76 21.92
C ALA A 93 22.02 1.38 20.67
N ASN A 94 22.79 0.29 20.74
CA ASN A 94 23.54 -0.21 19.58
C ASN A 94 22.61 -0.82 18.54
N PHE A 95 21.60 -1.60 18.98
CA PHE A 95 20.54 -2.10 18.09
C PHE A 95 19.83 -0.94 17.37
N GLU A 96 19.45 0.10 18.12
CA GLU A 96 18.79 1.26 17.54
C GLU A 96 19.70 2.01 16.57
N ALA A 97 20.99 2.14 16.87
CA ALA A 97 21.96 2.78 15.97
C ALA A 97 22.15 1.97 14.67
N ASP A 98 22.27 0.65 14.78
CA ASP A 98 22.42 -0.26 13.64
C ASP A 98 21.20 -0.23 12.70
N PHE A 99 20.01 0.09 13.24
CA PHE A 99 18.75 0.03 12.51
C PHE A 99 17.95 1.35 12.50
N HIS A 100 18.59 2.49 12.77
CA HIS A 100 17.92 3.80 12.89
C HIS A 100 17.05 4.15 11.67
N ASP A 101 17.59 3.95 10.47
CA ASP A 101 16.88 4.30 9.23
C ASP A 101 15.70 3.37 8.97
N ALA A 102 15.85 2.08 9.28
CA ALA A 102 14.77 1.10 9.19
C ALA A 102 13.63 1.41 10.18
N ARG A 103 13.97 1.90 11.38
CA ARG A 103 12.99 2.38 12.36
C ARG A 103 12.18 3.56 11.79
N LYS A 104 12.85 4.52 11.14
CA LYS A 104 12.17 5.65 10.48
C LYS A 104 11.24 5.19 9.36
N VAL A 105 11.70 4.29 8.49
CA VAL A 105 10.87 3.70 7.41
C VAL A 105 9.63 3.01 7.98
N THR A 106 9.80 2.26 9.08
CA THR A 106 8.68 1.58 9.76
C THR A 106 7.65 2.58 10.27
N LEU A 107 8.10 3.66 10.92
CA LEU A 107 7.23 4.72 11.41
C LEU A 107 6.49 5.44 10.27
N ASP A 108 7.16 5.68 9.15
CA ASP A 108 6.55 6.33 7.98
C ASP A 108 5.50 5.43 7.30
N VAL A 109 5.76 4.11 7.19
CA VAL A 109 4.79 3.13 6.69
C VAL A 109 3.57 3.05 7.61
N GLU A 110 3.79 3.01 8.92
CA GLU A 110 2.68 2.97 9.89
C GLU A 110 1.84 4.24 9.82
N ARG A 111 2.48 5.41 9.77
CA ARG A 111 1.80 6.69 9.60
C ARG A 111 0.99 6.73 8.30
N ARG A 112 1.56 6.23 7.20
CA ARG A 112 0.87 6.11 5.92
C ARG A 112 -0.39 5.23 6.02
N ARG A 113 -0.30 4.07 6.68
CA ARG A 113 -1.44 3.17 6.91
C ARG A 113 -2.54 3.85 7.72
N ILE A 114 -2.18 4.54 8.80
CA ILE A 114 -3.11 5.31 9.63
C ILE A 114 -3.80 6.41 8.79
N ASP A 115 -3.04 7.15 7.99
CA ASP A 115 -3.60 8.24 7.18
C ASP A 115 -4.53 7.72 6.08
N MET A 116 -4.19 6.59 5.44
CA MET A 116 -5.08 5.91 4.50
C MET A 116 -6.37 5.43 5.19
N GLN A 117 -6.28 4.85 6.38
CA GLN A 117 -7.46 4.41 7.13
C GLN A 117 -8.37 5.59 7.51
N LYS A 118 -7.80 6.70 7.98
CA LYS A 118 -8.57 7.93 8.26
C LYS A 118 -9.31 8.46 7.02
N ILE A 119 -8.70 8.35 5.84
CA ILE A 119 -9.36 8.70 4.58
C ILE A 119 -10.51 7.74 4.31
N LYS A 120 -10.29 6.42 4.47
CA LYS A 120 -11.34 5.40 4.31
C LYS A 120 -12.53 5.69 5.20
N ASP A 121 -12.29 5.90 6.50
CA ASP A 121 -13.34 6.10 7.50
C ASP A 121 -14.21 7.32 7.17
N ARG A 122 -13.60 8.41 6.71
CA ARG A 122 -14.33 9.62 6.26
C ARG A 122 -15.19 9.35 5.04
N LEU A 123 -14.67 8.57 4.08
CA LEU A 123 -15.43 8.20 2.89
C LEU A 123 -16.57 7.27 3.24
N VAL A 124 -16.35 6.27 4.11
CA VAL A 124 -17.38 5.36 4.62
C VAL A 124 -18.49 6.14 5.33
N ALA A 125 -18.13 7.12 6.18
CA ALA A 125 -19.10 7.95 6.87
C ALA A 125 -19.97 8.79 5.93
N THR A 126 -19.46 9.14 4.74
CA THR A 126 -20.16 9.98 3.77
C THR A 126 -20.99 9.14 2.78
N TRP A 127 -20.42 8.04 2.30
CA TRP A 127 -20.94 7.29 1.15
C TRP A 127 -21.47 5.90 1.48
N GLY A 128 -21.23 5.40 2.70
CA GLY A 128 -21.59 4.06 3.14
C GLY A 128 -20.48 3.04 2.90
N ILE A 129 -20.43 2.03 3.78
CA ILE A 129 -19.34 1.03 3.82
C ILE A 129 -19.28 0.16 2.56
N ASP A 130 -20.42 -0.36 2.10
CA ASP A 130 -20.50 -1.30 0.97
C ASP A 130 -19.90 -0.71 -0.32
N ARG A 131 -20.18 0.57 -0.55
CA ARG A 131 -19.73 1.33 -1.72
C ARG A 131 -18.23 1.58 -1.69
N ILE A 132 -17.69 1.95 -0.54
CA ILE A 132 -16.26 2.21 -0.39
C ILE A 132 -15.47 0.90 -0.43
N ASP A 133 -15.95 -0.16 0.21
CA ASP A 133 -15.28 -1.47 0.21
C ASP A 133 -15.22 -2.11 -1.17
N ALA A 134 -16.15 -1.80 -2.08
CA ALA A 134 -16.06 -2.25 -3.47
C ALA A 134 -14.87 -1.63 -4.25
N ILE A 135 -14.41 -0.44 -3.85
CA ILE A 135 -13.38 0.32 -4.57
C ILE A 135 -12.04 0.33 -3.82
N TRP A 136 -12.08 0.34 -2.49
CA TRP A 136 -10.93 0.47 -1.61
C TRP A 136 -9.81 -0.56 -1.83
N PRO A 137 -10.07 -1.84 -2.17
CA PRO A 137 -9.01 -2.81 -2.46
C PRO A 137 -8.09 -2.43 -3.62
N LYS A 138 -8.46 -1.44 -4.44
CA LYS A 138 -7.63 -0.90 -5.54
C LYS A 138 -6.82 0.34 -5.15
N VAL A 139 -6.95 0.79 -3.90
CA VAL A 139 -6.28 1.97 -3.35
C VAL A 139 -5.03 1.52 -2.59
N GLU A 140 -3.94 1.30 -3.33
CA GLU A 140 -2.70 0.74 -2.78
C GLU A 140 -1.73 1.81 -2.23
N SER A 141 -2.03 3.09 -2.41
CA SER A 141 -1.16 4.18 -1.97
C SER A 141 -1.93 5.34 -1.34
N LEU A 142 -1.23 6.11 -0.50
CA LEU A 142 -1.78 7.32 0.11
C LEU A 142 -2.17 8.36 -0.95
N TRP A 143 -1.40 8.46 -2.03
CA TRP A 143 -1.73 9.35 -3.15
C TRP A 143 -3.04 8.94 -3.82
N ALA A 144 -3.22 7.64 -4.13
CA ALA A 144 -4.48 7.13 -4.69
C ALA A 144 -5.66 7.37 -3.73
N ALA A 145 -5.46 7.18 -2.42
CA ALA A 145 -6.48 7.44 -1.41
C ALA A 145 -6.89 8.91 -1.37
N GLN A 146 -5.91 9.82 -1.39
CA GLN A 146 -6.15 11.27 -1.42
C GLN A 146 -6.88 11.68 -2.70
N LYS A 147 -6.49 11.13 -3.86
CA LYS A 147 -7.14 11.42 -5.14
C LYS A 147 -8.59 10.93 -5.16
N LEU A 148 -8.83 9.69 -4.71
CA LEU A 148 -10.19 9.15 -4.57
C LEU A 148 -11.05 10.04 -3.66
N ARG A 149 -10.51 10.45 -2.51
CA ARG A 149 -11.20 11.37 -1.60
C ARG A 149 -11.55 12.70 -2.26
N HIS A 150 -10.61 13.29 -2.99
CA HIS A 150 -10.83 14.55 -3.69
C HIS A 150 -11.95 14.41 -4.73
N THR A 151 -11.86 13.41 -5.60
CA THR A 151 -12.86 13.16 -6.63
C THR A 151 -14.23 12.89 -6.01
N LEU A 152 -14.33 11.99 -5.02
CA LEU A 152 -15.61 11.72 -4.35
C LEU A 152 -16.18 12.94 -3.63
N ASN A 153 -15.37 13.86 -3.11
CA ASN A 153 -15.89 15.10 -2.50
C ASN A 153 -16.46 16.08 -3.54
N ILE A 154 -16.02 16.00 -4.80
CA ILE A 154 -16.56 16.81 -5.89
C ILE A 154 -17.94 16.28 -6.31
N TYR A 155 -18.08 14.96 -6.40
CA TYR A 155 -19.36 14.33 -6.73
C TYR A 155 -20.33 14.41 -5.54
N LYS A 156 -21.58 14.81 -5.78
CA LYS A 156 -22.66 14.80 -4.78
C LYS A 156 -23.60 13.59 -4.92
N ASP A 157 -23.41 12.82 -5.99
CA ASP A 157 -24.24 11.67 -6.36
C ASP A 157 -23.33 10.50 -6.75
N TRP A 158 -23.55 9.36 -6.08
CA TRP A 158 -22.78 8.14 -6.25
C TRP A 158 -22.98 7.51 -7.62
N ASP A 159 -24.22 7.50 -8.12
CA ASP A 159 -24.54 6.81 -9.37
C ASP A 159 -23.91 7.55 -10.55
N LYS A 160 -23.87 8.89 -10.47
CA LYS A 160 -23.16 9.74 -11.43
C LYS A 160 -21.65 9.48 -11.40
N PHE A 161 -21.06 9.33 -10.22
CA PHE A 161 -19.64 8.97 -10.09
C PHE A 161 -19.36 7.58 -10.69
N ALA A 162 -20.15 6.57 -10.35
CA ALA A 162 -20.00 5.21 -10.85
C ALA A 162 -20.10 5.13 -12.38
N ASN A 163 -21.06 5.85 -12.97
CA ASN A 163 -21.22 5.93 -14.42
C ASN A 163 -20.03 6.57 -15.12
N ASN A 164 -19.44 7.62 -14.53
CA ASN A 164 -18.27 8.28 -15.09
C ASN A 164 -17.01 7.41 -15.00
N ILE A 165 -16.84 6.65 -13.92
CA ILE A 165 -15.76 5.67 -13.80
C ILE A 165 -15.94 4.53 -14.81
N ASN A 166 -17.14 3.97 -14.93
CA ASN A 166 -17.43 2.92 -15.92
C ASN A 166 -17.16 3.42 -17.34
N SER A 167 -17.54 4.65 -17.65
CA SER A 167 -17.26 5.29 -18.94
C SER A 167 -15.76 5.46 -19.19
N ALA A 168 -14.99 5.86 -18.17
CA ALA A 168 -13.53 5.98 -18.28
C ALA A 168 -12.86 4.62 -18.54
N VAL A 169 -13.29 3.57 -17.84
CA VAL A 169 -12.81 2.19 -18.04
C VAL A 169 -13.11 1.70 -19.46
N LEU A 170 -14.34 1.92 -19.95
CA LEU A 170 -14.74 1.54 -21.31
C LEU A 170 -13.94 2.29 -22.38
N ARG A 171 -13.77 3.61 -22.24
CA ARG A 171 -12.95 4.40 -23.18
C ARG A 171 -11.51 3.92 -23.24
N ARG A 172 -10.94 3.50 -22.10
CA ARG A 172 -9.58 2.93 -22.06
C ARG A 172 -9.50 1.59 -22.81
N LEU A 173 -10.55 0.77 -22.76
CA LEU A 173 -10.61 -0.47 -23.54
C LEU A 173 -10.72 -0.21 -25.04
N GLU A 174 -11.48 0.80 -25.43
CA GLU A 174 -11.70 1.21 -26.82
C GLU A 174 -10.51 1.99 -27.41
N ALA A 175 -9.65 2.57 -26.56
CA ALA A 175 -8.50 3.34 -26.99
C ALA A 175 -7.50 2.51 -27.82
N THR A 176 -6.99 3.13 -28.88
CA THR A 176 -5.96 2.58 -29.76
C THR A 176 -4.73 3.47 -29.72
N GLY A 177 -3.59 2.91 -29.28
CA GLY A 177 -2.33 3.63 -29.19
C GLY A 177 -1.37 3.01 -28.18
N ALA A 178 -0.07 3.27 -28.36
CA ALA A 178 0.96 2.83 -27.41
C ALA A 178 0.71 3.45 -26.02
N GLY A 179 0.87 2.65 -24.95
CA GLY A 179 0.74 3.10 -23.56
C GLY A 179 -0.66 2.97 -22.93
N HIS A 180 -1.67 2.50 -23.66
CA HIS A 180 -3.03 2.31 -23.10
C HIS A 180 -3.23 0.86 -22.63
N HIS A 181 -3.39 0.68 -21.32
CA HIS A 181 -3.61 -0.63 -20.71
C HIS A 181 -5.05 -1.09 -20.93
N ARG A 182 -5.26 -2.19 -21.66
CA ARG A 182 -6.60 -2.78 -21.86
C ARG A 182 -6.95 -3.67 -20.67
N SER A 183 -7.75 -3.13 -19.75
CA SER A 183 -8.25 -3.85 -18.58
C SER A 183 -9.61 -3.28 -18.17
N LEU A 184 -10.47 -4.15 -17.65
CA LEU A 184 -11.74 -3.77 -17.02
C LEU A 184 -11.57 -3.33 -15.55
N ALA A 185 -10.37 -3.47 -14.97
CA ALA A 185 -10.12 -3.05 -13.60
C ALA A 185 -10.05 -1.53 -13.48
N THR A 186 -10.68 -0.96 -12.45
CA THR A 186 -10.51 0.47 -12.12
C THR A 186 -9.07 0.77 -11.75
N LEU A 187 -8.45 1.75 -12.40
CA LEU A 187 -7.08 2.20 -12.16
C LEU A 187 -7.06 3.63 -11.60
N PRO A 188 -5.97 4.05 -10.94
CA PRO A 188 -5.82 5.42 -10.46
C PRO A 188 -6.02 6.50 -11.54
N GLY A 189 -5.66 6.20 -12.79
CA GLY A 189 -5.88 7.06 -13.95
C GLY A 189 -7.34 7.27 -14.32
N ASP A 190 -8.24 6.35 -13.95
CA ASP A 190 -9.67 6.46 -14.22
C ASP A 190 -10.32 7.51 -13.32
N TYR A 191 -9.88 7.60 -12.06
CA TYR A 191 -10.31 8.69 -11.17
C TYR A 191 -9.91 10.05 -11.75
N THR A 192 -8.70 10.16 -12.28
CA THR A 192 -8.20 11.41 -12.90
C THR A 192 -8.96 11.75 -14.19
N THR A 193 -9.38 10.75 -14.96
CA THR A 193 -10.18 10.96 -16.17
C THR A 193 -11.61 11.35 -15.83
N ALA A 194 -12.20 10.73 -14.81
CA ALA A 194 -13.50 11.10 -14.27
C ALA A 194 -13.49 12.50 -13.64
N ASP A 195 -12.38 12.92 -13.04
CA ASP A 195 -12.16 14.28 -12.50
C ASP A 195 -12.21 15.34 -13.61
N LYS A 196 -11.43 15.14 -14.68
CA LYS A 196 -11.40 16.04 -15.86
C LYS A 196 -12.74 16.16 -16.59
N GLU A 197 -13.57 15.13 -16.54
CA GLU A 197 -14.94 15.17 -17.07
C GLU A 197 -15.85 16.05 -16.21
N VAL A 198 -15.67 16.08 -14.88
CA VAL A 198 -16.40 17.04 -14.03
C VAL A 198 -16.00 18.46 -14.36
N ASP A 199 -14.70 18.75 -14.50
CA ASP A 199 -14.22 20.09 -14.83
C ASP A 199 -14.85 20.58 -16.15
N ARG A 200 -14.91 19.74 -17.19
CA ARG A 200 -15.59 20.08 -18.45
C ARG A 200 -17.09 20.30 -18.31
N ILE A 201 -17.77 19.53 -17.46
CA ILE A 201 -19.21 19.67 -17.23
C ILE A 201 -19.51 20.94 -16.41
N CYS A 202 -18.62 21.29 -15.47
CA CYS A 202 -18.72 22.49 -14.64
C CYS A 202 -18.30 23.77 -15.37
N GLU A 203 -17.43 23.68 -16.38
CA GLU A 203 -17.01 24.80 -17.24
C GLU A 203 -17.98 25.11 -18.39
N LEU A 204 -19.00 24.28 -18.64
CA LEU A 204 -20.03 24.61 -19.62
C LEU A 204 -20.88 25.78 -19.10
N PRO A 205 -20.92 26.95 -19.78
CA PRO A 205 -21.93 27.95 -19.49
C PRO A 205 -23.29 27.32 -19.75
N SER A 206 -24.18 27.41 -18.76
CA SER A 206 -25.55 26.93 -18.84
C SER A 206 -26.15 27.35 -20.19
N ARG A 207 -26.70 26.39 -20.95
CA ARG A 207 -27.26 26.62 -22.30
C ARG A 207 -28.39 27.67 -22.36
N ASP A 208 -28.78 28.21 -21.20
CA ASP A 208 -29.69 29.36 -21.06
C ASP A 208 -29.00 30.74 -21.18
N ALA A 209 -27.67 30.81 -21.28
CA ALA A 209 -26.94 32.08 -21.47
C ALA A 209 -26.85 32.53 -22.96
N LEU A 210 -27.35 31.72 -23.91
CA LEU A 210 -27.35 32.05 -25.35
C LEU A 210 -28.75 32.37 -25.90
N ARG A 211 -29.71 32.66 -25.03
CA ARG A 211 -31.00 33.28 -25.42
C ARG A 211 -31.14 34.64 -24.76
N ARG A 212 -30.30 35.59 -25.16
CA ARG A 212 -30.58 37.03 -25.14
C ARG A 212 -29.94 37.67 -26.35
#